data_AF-A0A9D6ZAE9-F1
#
_entry.id   AF-A0A9D6ZAE9-F1
#
_cell.length_a   1.000
_cell.length_b   1.000
_cell.length_c   1.000
_cell.angle_alpha   90.00
_cell.angle_beta   90.00
_cell.angle_gamma   90.00
#
_symmetry.space_group_name_H-M   'P 1'
#
loop_
_entity.id
_entity.type
_entity.pdbx_description
1 polymer ?
#
loop_
_entity_poly.entity_id
_entity_poly.type
_entity_poly.pdbx_seq_one_letter_code
_entity_poly.pdbx_strand_id
1 'polypeptide(L)'
;MTEHHKGDIVVPMARGTKRLSVALDHALLAEARRLTRSRSKRATIAKALEELVKLEHRKALAHAVGTGVFETTEAEFRSRRRRIHARR
;
A
#
# COMPACT_ATOMS: atom_id res chain seq x y z
N MET A 1 -16.58 -0.95 35.89
CA MET A 1 -17.42 -1.89 35.11
C MET A 1 -17.14 -1.60 33.64
N THR A 2 -16.25 -2.38 33.00
CA THR A 2 -15.83 -2.16 31.61
C THR A 2 -16.74 -2.95 30.67
N GLU A 3 -17.59 -2.25 29.93
CA GLU A 3 -18.50 -2.81 28.95
C GLU A 3 -17.71 -3.39 27.76
N HIS A 4 -17.61 -4.71 27.72
CA HIS A 4 -17.12 -5.44 26.55
C HIS A 4 -18.14 -5.35 25.41
N HIS A 5 -17.92 -4.43 24.48
CA HIS A 5 -18.69 -4.34 23.25
C HIS A 5 -18.42 -5.59 22.40
N LYS A 6 -19.47 -6.38 22.16
CA LYS A 6 -19.48 -7.72 21.54
C LYS A 6 -18.95 -7.77 20.08
N GLY A 7 -18.43 -6.67 19.53
CA GLY A 7 -17.89 -6.53 18.18
C GLY A 7 -16.37 -6.39 18.07
N ASP A 8 -15.66 -6.26 19.20
CA ASP A 8 -14.21 -6.06 19.22
C ASP A 8 -13.47 -7.38 19.01
N ILE A 9 -12.97 -7.60 17.80
CA ILE A 9 -12.17 -8.79 17.44
C ILE A 9 -10.71 -8.38 17.25
N VAL A 10 -9.87 -8.86 18.17
CA VAL A 10 -8.43 -8.60 18.27
C VAL A 10 -7.65 -9.30 17.14
N VAL A 11 -6.77 -8.56 16.46
CA VAL A 11 -5.97 -9.08 15.34
C VAL A 11 -4.47 -8.88 15.61
N PRO A 12 -3.64 -9.94 15.66
CA PRO A 12 -2.20 -9.79 15.76
C PRO A 12 -1.58 -9.44 14.40
N MET A 13 -0.76 -8.40 14.35
CA MET A 13 0.02 -7.97 13.17
C MET A 13 1.48 -8.45 13.30
N ALA A 14 2.14 -8.72 12.17
CA ALA A 14 3.51 -9.27 12.16
C ALA A 14 4.58 -8.18 12.42
N ARG A 15 5.63 -8.57 13.15
CA ARG A 15 6.78 -7.77 13.69
C ARG A 15 6.55 -6.98 14.98
N GLY A 16 5.61 -7.43 15.80
CA GLY A 16 5.57 -7.07 17.21
C GLY A 16 4.47 -7.88 17.88
N THR A 17 4.71 -8.36 19.09
CA THR A 17 3.70 -9.00 19.96
C THR A 17 2.58 -8.03 20.40
N LYS A 18 2.40 -6.90 19.70
CA LYS A 18 1.36 -5.92 19.97
C LYS A 18 0.07 -6.36 19.30
N ARG A 19 -0.81 -6.97 20.11
CA ARG A 19 -2.20 -7.25 19.74
C ARG A 19 -2.96 -5.92 19.74
N LEU A 20 -3.57 -5.58 18.60
CA LEU A 20 -4.43 -4.40 18.50
C LEU A 20 -5.89 -4.86 18.37
N SER A 21 -6.75 -4.30 19.22
CA SER A 21 -8.20 -4.39 19.02
C SER A 21 -8.63 -3.21 18.15
N VAL A 22 -9.36 -3.49 17.09
CA VAL A 22 -9.92 -2.48 16.19
C VAL A 22 -11.37 -2.85 15.88
N ALA A 23 -12.27 -1.94 16.23
CA ALA A 23 -13.63 -1.97 15.75
C ALA A 23 -13.62 -1.73 14.24
N LEU A 24 -14.25 -2.63 13.50
CA LEU A 24 -14.35 -2.57 12.05
C LEU A 24 -15.79 -2.83 11.66
N ASP A 25 -16.31 -1.99 10.78
CA ASP A 25 -17.61 -2.22 10.17
C ASP A 25 -17.64 -3.59 9.45
N HIS A 26 -18.73 -4.32 9.65
CA HIS A 26 -18.91 -5.65 9.10
C HIS A 26 -19.07 -5.62 7.58
N ALA A 27 -19.74 -4.61 7.03
CA ALA A 27 -19.90 -4.49 5.58
C ALA A 27 -18.55 -4.19 4.91
N LEU A 28 -17.77 -3.26 5.46
CA LEU A 28 -16.42 -2.98 5.01
C LEU A 28 -15.51 -4.23 5.06
N LEU A 29 -15.58 -5.01 6.14
CA LEU A 29 -14.81 -6.24 6.24
C LEU A 29 -15.24 -7.29 5.20
N ALA A 30 -16.54 -7.40 4.91
CA ALA A 30 -17.06 -8.30 3.89
C ALA A 30 -16.59 -7.91 2.48
N GLU A 31 -16.61 -6.62 2.16
CA GLU A 31 -16.07 -6.10 0.91
C GLU A 31 -14.56 -6.35 0.80
N ALA A 32 -13.80 -6.03 1.84
CA ALA A 32 -12.37 -6.29 1.86
C ALA A 32 -12.05 -7.79 1.67
N ARG A 33 -12.87 -8.69 2.25
CA ARG A 33 -12.73 -10.15 2.03
C ARG A 33 -12.98 -10.53 0.57
N ARG A 34 -14.01 -9.96 -0.06
CA ARG A 34 -14.33 -10.18 -1.48
C ARG A 34 -13.17 -9.76 -2.38
N LEU A 35 -12.62 -8.56 -2.15
CA LEU A 35 -11.52 -8.01 -2.94
C LEU A 35 -10.19 -8.77 -2.73
N THR A 36 -9.86 -9.10 -1.48
CA THR A 36 -8.59 -9.77 -1.13
C THR A 36 -8.63 -11.30 -1.27
N ARG A 37 -9.80 -11.88 -1.57
CA ARG A 37 -10.09 -13.32 -1.61
C ARG A 37 -9.57 -14.08 -0.39
N SER A 38 -9.62 -13.45 0.77
CA SER A 38 -8.99 -13.96 1.99
C SER A 38 -10.00 -14.55 2.97
N ARG A 39 -9.68 -15.73 3.50
CA ARG A 39 -10.57 -16.50 4.38
C ARG A 39 -10.57 -16.02 5.83
N SER A 40 -9.51 -15.38 6.30
CA SER A 40 -9.41 -14.89 7.69
C SER A 40 -9.41 -13.36 7.76
N LYS A 41 -10.06 -12.82 8.80
CA LYS A 41 -10.08 -11.36 9.09
C LYS A 41 -8.66 -10.79 9.12
N ARG A 42 -7.71 -11.52 9.75
CA ARG A 42 -6.29 -11.14 9.80
C ARG A 42 -5.67 -11.01 8.42
N ALA A 43 -5.83 -12.02 7.56
CA ALA A 43 -5.24 -12.00 6.23
C ALA A 43 -5.87 -10.92 5.35
N THR A 44 -7.18 -10.68 5.48
CA THR A 44 -7.87 -9.59 4.81
C THR A 44 -7.31 -8.23 5.21
N ILE A 45 -7.18 -7.97 6.52
CA ILE A 45 -6.65 -6.69 7.02
C ILE A 45 -5.21 -6.48 6.58
N ALA A 46 -4.36 -7.51 6.72
CA ALA A 46 -2.96 -7.43 6.31
C ALA A 46 -2.82 -7.07 4.82
N LYS A 47 -3.55 -7.76 3.95
CA LYS A 47 -3.52 -7.48 2.50
C LYS A 47 -4.10 -6.11 2.14
N ALA A 48 -5.20 -5.71 2.78
CA ALA A 48 -5.82 -4.41 2.52
C ALA A 48 -4.88 -3.26 2.91
N LEU A 49 -4.21 -3.37 4.06
CA LEU A 49 -3.21 -2.39 4.50
C LEU A 49 -2.00 -2.37 3.56
N GLU A 50 -1.51 -3.54 3.13
CA GLU A 50 -0.40 -3.62 2.19
C GLU A 50 -0.73 -2.92 0.86
N GLU A 51 -1.93 -3.16 0.30
CA GLU A 51 -2.35 -2.51 -0.94
C GLU A 51 -2.56 -0.99 -0.77
N LEU A 52 -3.04 -0.54 0.38
CA LEU A 52 -3.15 0.89 0.69
C LEU A 52 -1.76 1.56 0.72
N VAL A 53 -0.79 0.98 1.44
CA VAL A 53 0.57 1.53 1.51
C VAL A 53 1.21 1.57 0.11
N LYS A 54 1.05 0.51 -0.69
CA LYS A 54 1.52 0.51 -2.09
C LYS A 54 0.86 1.60 -2.91
N LEU A 55 -0.45 1.81 -2.75
CA LEU A 55 -1.18 2.86 -3.46
C LEU A 55 -0.65 4.25 -3.10
N GLU A 56 -0.47 4.53 -1.80
CA GLU A 56 0.07 5.81 -1.34
C GLU A 56 1.51 6.03 -1.82
N HIS A 57 2.35 5.01 -1.82
CA HIS A 57 3.70 5.10 -2.41
C HIS A 57 3.64 5.37 -3.92
N ARG A 58 2.75 4.72 -4.66
CA ARG A 58 2.57 4.99 -6.10
C ARG A 58 2.11 6.43 -6.35
N LYS A 59 1.20 6.96 -5.54
CA LYS A 59 0.77 8.36 -5.62
C LYS A 59 1.92 9.32 -5.32
N ALA A 60 2.68 9.06 -4.25
CA ALA A 60 3.84 9.87 -3.88
C ALA A 60 4.91 9.87 -4.98
N LEU A 61 5.18 8.71 -5.60
CA LEU A 61 6.09 8.61 -6.74
C LEU A 61 5.55 9.32 -7.97
N ALA A 62 4.26 9.18 -8.30
CA ALA A 62 3.66 9.90 -9.42
C ALA A 62 3.73 11.43 -9.22
N HIS A 63 3.48 11.89 -8.01
CA HIS A 63 3.66 13.30 -7.64
C HIS A 63 5.13 13.72 -7.78
N ALA A 64 6.07 12.92 -7.25
CA ALA A 64 7.50 13.20 -7.34
C ALA A 64 8.02 13.25 -8.80
N VAL A 65 7.52 12.37 -9.67
CA VAL A 65 7.84 12.35 -11.10
C VAL A 65 7.24 13.58 -11.81
N GLY A 66 6.04 14.02 -11.43
CA GLY A 66 5.44 15.27 -11.91
C GLY A 66 6.17 16.53 -11.43
N THR A 67 6.87 16.47 -10.30
CA THR A 67 7.71 17.56 -9.76
C THR A 67 9.17 17.50 -10.23
N GLY A 68 9.57 16.44 -10.93
CA GLY A 68 10.91 16.30 -11.46
C GLY A 68 11.07 17.09 -12.76
N VAL A 69 11.27 18.40 -12.68
CA VAL A 69 11.82 19.15 -13.81
C VAL A 69 13.22 18.60 -14.04
N PHE A 70 13.36 17.71 -15.01
CA PHE A 70 14.65 17.24 -15.49
C PHE A 70 15.21 18.35 -16.38
N GLU A 71 15.89 19.34 -15.78
CA GLU A 71 16.63 20.35 -16.52
C GLU A 71 17.80 19.68 -17.23
N THR A 72 17.57 19.32 -18.48
CA THR A 72 18.58 18.79 -19.39
C THR A 72 18.41 19.48 -20.73
N THR A 73 19.50 19.63 -21.46
CA THR A 73 19.42 20.13 -22.84
C THR A 73 19.02 18.99 -23.78
N GLU A 74 18.39 19.33 -24.91
CA GLU A 74 18.01 18.34 -25.92
C GLU A 74 19.21 17.49 -26.40
N ALA A 75 20.39 18.11 -26.48
CA ALA A 75 21.65 17.47 -26.87
C ALA A 75 22.08 16.37 -25.90
N GLU A 76 21.92 16.57 -24.59
CA GLU A 76 22.22 15.58 -23.56
C GLU A 76 21.26 14.39 -23.63
N PHE A 77 19.98 14.65 -23.88
CA PHE A 77 18.96 13.61 -24.03
C PHE A 77 19.22 12.72 -25.26
N ARG A 78 19.60 13.33 -26.39
CA ARG A 78 20.01 12.60 -27.61
C ARG A 78 21.28 11.78 -27.40
N SER A 79 22.24 12.32 -26.66
CA SER A 79 23.50 11.61 -26.36
C SER A 79 23.29 10.41 -25.43
N ARG A 80 22.41 10.55 -24.44
CA ARG A 80 22.06 9.46 -23.50
C ARG A 80 21.34 8.31 -24.20
N ARG A 81 20.38 8.60 -25.09
CA ARG A 81 19.70 7.57 -25.90
C ARG A 81 20.69 6.75 -26.73
N ARG A 82 21.66 7.41 -27.38
CA ARG A 82 22.69 6.73 -28.19
C ARG A 82 23.57 5.81 -27.36
N ARG A 83 23.94 6.19 -26.13
CA ARG A 83 24.73 5.32 -25.22
C ARG A 83 23.97 4.10 -24.72
N ILE A 84 22.65 4.19 -24.53
CA ILE A 84 21.83 3.06 -24.09
C ILE A 84 21.70 2.01 -25.21
N HIS A 85 21.56 2.45 -26.45
CA HIS A 85 21.50 1.54 -27.61
C HIS A 85 22.86 0.96 -28.02
N ALA A 86 23.97 1.64 -27.72
CA ALA A 86 25.32 1.13 -28.01
C ALA A 86 25.84 0.09 -26.99
N ARG A 87 25.07 -0.20 -25.93
CA ARG A 87 25.41 -1.20 -24.89
C ARG A 87 24.59 -2.50 -25.00
N ARG A 88 23.82 -2.66 -26.08
CA ARG A 88 23.21 -3.94 -26.49
C ARG A 88 23.97 -4.49 -27.68
#